data_AF-A0A511MC42-F1
#
_entry.id   AF-A0A511MC42-F1
#
_cell.length_a   1.000
_cell.length_b   1.000
_cell.length_c   1.000
_cell.angle_alpha   90.00
_cell.angle_beta   90.00
_cell.angle_gamma   90.00
#
_symmetry.space_group_name_H-M   'P 1'
#
loop_
_entity.id
_entity.type
_entity.pdbx_description
1 polymer ?
#
loop_
_entity_poly.entity_id
_entity_poly.type
_entity_poly.pdbx_seq_one_letter_code
_entity_poly.pdbx_strand_id
1 'polypeptide(L)'
;MPKPKIHWEPNGQYNLRRAPGVVRDGEARGRRVKAAAGEGFEMTSRQGARHPQGRWRVTIFARTIKAARRNAKDNTLVKALNAGRGR
;
A
#
# COMPACT_ATOMS: atom_id res chain seq x y z
N MET A 1 -7.27 26.04 33.80
CA MET A 1 -7.95 25.74 32.52
C MET A 1 -8.38 24.28 32.53
N PRO A 2 -9.63 23.93 32.16
CA PRO A 2 -10.03 22.53 32.04
C PRO A 2 -9.24 21.85 30.91
N LYS A 3 -8.83 20.59 31.14
CA LYS A 3 -8.12 19.80 30.12
C LYS A 3 -9.08 19.41 28.98
N PRO A 4 -8.68 19.55 27.70
CA PRO A 4 -9.50 19.07 26.59
C PRO A 4 -9.74 17.56 26.71
N LYS A 5 -10.99 17.13 26.48
CA LYS A 5 -11.35 15.70 26.34
C LYS A 5 -11.38 15.35 24.85
N ILE A 6 -10.53 14.41 24.44
CA ILE A 6 -10.55 13.87 23.07
C ILE A 6 -11.55 12.72 23.02
N HIS A 7 -12.53 12.80 22.12
CA HIS A 7 -13.41 11.69 21.80
C HIS A 7 -12.94 11.03 20.50
N TRP A 8 -12.55 9.76 20.59
CA TRP A 8 -12.15 8.98 19.42
C TRP A 8 -13.38 8.41 18.73
N GLU A 9 -13.40 8.46 17.41
CA GLU A 9 -14.43 7.85 16.57
C GLU A 9 -13.81 6.70 15.74
N PRO A 10 -13.76 5.47 16.27
CA PRO A 10 -13.04 4.37 15.63
C PRO A 10 -13.62 4.00 14.26
N ASN A 11 -14.93 4.15 14.07
CA ASN A 11 -15.58 3.87 12.79
C ASN A 11 -15.25 4.96 11.77
N GLY A 12 -15.24 6.22 12.21
CA GLY A 12 -14.77 7.35 11.39
C GLY A 12 -13.34 7.14 10.90
N GLN A 13 -12.43 6.73 11.79
CA GLN A 13 -11.05 6.42 11.41
C GLN A 13 -10.95 5.23 10.45
N TYR A 14 -11.73 4.17 10.67
CA TYR A 14 -11.80 3.03 9.77
C TYR A 14 -12.28 3.44 8.36
N ASN A 15 -13.33 4.25 8.30
CA ASN A 15 -13.89 4.75 7.04
C ASN A 15 -12.92 5.67 6.31
N LEU A 16 -12.23 6.57 7.04
CA LEU A 16 -11.22 7.46 6.48
C LEU A 16 -10.08 6.68 5.80
N ARG A 17 -9.62 5.59 6.43
CA ARG A 17 -8.52 4.74 5.91
C ARG A 17 -8.89 3.94 4.66
N ARG A 18 -10.16 3.95 4.25
CA ARG A 18 -10.67 3.32 3.02
C ARG A 18 -11.40 4.29 2.11
N ALA A 19 -11.30 5.60 2.37
CA ALA A 19 -11.97 6.60 1.57
C ALA A 19 -11.54 6.48 0.09
N PRO A 20 -12.41 6.77 -0.89
CA PRO A 20 -12.10 6.59 -2.31
C PRO A 20 -10.80 7.27 -2.75
N GLY A 21 -10.48 8.45 -2.20
CA GLY A 21 -9.21 9.14 -2.45
C GLY A 21 -7.98 8.39 -1.96
N VAL A 22 -8.06 7.74 -0.79
CA VAL A 22 -6.98 6.91 -0.22
C VAL A 22 -6.76 5.65 -1.06
N VAL A 23 -7.84 4.98 -1.46
CA VAL A 23 -7.80 3.82 -2.34
C VAL A 23 -7.12 4.18 -3.66
N ARG A 24 -7.60 5.24 -4.31
CA ARG A 24 -7.10 5.70 -5.60
C ARG A 24 -5.61 6.11 -5.54
N ASP A 25 -5.21 6.82 -4.50
CA ASP A 25 -3.80 7.21 -4.29
C ASP A 25 -2.91 5.97 -4.09
N GLY A 26 -3.31 5.05 -3.20
CA GLY A 26 -2.59 3.81 -2.96
C GLY A 26 -2.41 2.97 -4.23
N GLU A 27 -3.47 2.82 -5.02
CA GLU A 27 -3.41 2.08 -6.28
C GLU A 27 -2.56 2.77 -7.35
N ALA A 28 -2.63 4.10 -7.45
CA ALA A 28 -1.80 4.85 -8.38
C ALA A 28 -0.32 4.67 -8.05
N ARG A 29 0.05 4.73 -6.77
CA ARG A 29 1.42 4.46 -6.30
C ARG A 29 1.84 3.03 -6.58
N GLY A 30 0.98 2.05 -6.27
CA GLY A 30 1.25 0.64 -6.51
C GLY A 30 1.46 0.32 -7.99
N ARG A 31 0.68 0.91 -8.89
CA ARG A 31 0.87 0.78 -10.34
C ARG A 31 2.24 1.29 -10.78
N ARG A 32 2.70 2.43 -10.26
CA ARG A 32 4.05 2.96 -10.54
C ARG A 32 5.17 2.05 -10.04
N VAL A 33 5.04 1.54 -8.81
CA VAL A 33 6.02 0.60 -8.25
C VAL A 33 6.05 -0.72 -9.04
N LYS A 34 4.89 -1.28 -9.38
CA LYS A 34 4.79 -2.48 -10.24
C LYS A 34 5.45 -2.25 -11.60
N ALA A 35 5.15 -1.13 -12.25
CA ALA A 35 5.75 -0.79 -13.53
C ALA A 35 7.28 -0.68 -13.44
N ALA A 36 7.80 -0.03 -12.40
CA ALA A 36 9.25 0.07 -12.15
C ALA A 36 9.91 -1.28 -11.80
N ALA A 37 9.19 -2.20 -11.16
CA ALA A 37 9.68 -3.56 -10.87
C ALA A 37 9.73 -4.48 -12.10
N GLY A 38 8.89 -4.18 -13.11
CA GLY A 38 8.87 -4.84 -14.41
C GLY A 38 8.13 -6.17 -14.44
N GLU A 39 8.43 -6.97 -15.47
CA GLU A 39 7.73 -8.21 -15.79
C GLU A 39 7.78 -9.24 -14.64
N GLY A 40 6.68 -9.98 -14.45
CA GLY A 40 6.57 -11.06 -13.47
C GLY A 40 6.21 -10.60 -12.05
N PHE A 41 6.02 -9.29 -11.85
CA PHE A 41 5.43 -8.73 -10.63
C PHE A 41 3.93 -8.45 -10.82
N GLU A 42 3.15 -8.71 -9.77
CA GLU A 42 1.72 -8.43 -9.72
C GLU A 42 1.38 -7.52 -8.55
N MET A 43 0.16 -7.00 -8.57
CA MET A 43 -0.34 -6.08 -7.55
C MET A 43 -1.73 -6.53 -7.11
N THR A 44 -1.97 -6.52 -5.80
CA THR A 44 -3.31 -6.62 -5.21
C THR A 44 -3.63 -5.36 -4.44
N SER A 45 -4.89 -4.92 -4.49
CA SER A 45 -5.42 -3.76 -3.78
C SER A 45 -6.63 -4.22 -2.97
N ARG A 46 -6.56 -4.12 -1.64
CA ARG A 46 -7.67 -4.58 -0.78
C ARG A 46 -7.68 -3.90 0.57
N GLN A 47 -8.86 -3.90 1.16
CA GLN A 47 -9.10 -3.51 2.53
C GLN A 47 -8.43 -4.51 3.49
N GLY A 48 -7.59 -4.03 4.40
CA GLY A 48 -7.04 -4.84 5.48
C GLY A 48 -8.08 -5.20 6.54
N ALA A 49 -7.80 -6.24 7.32
CA ALA A 49 -8.64 -6.64 8.45
C ALA A 49 -8.88 -5.48 9.42
N ARG A 50 -10.11 -5.36 9.93
CA ARG A 50 -10.54 -4.26 10.82
C ARG A 50 -9.67 -4.19 12.07
N HIS A 51 -9.32 -5.33 12.65
CA HIS A 51 -8.28 -5.48 13.65
C HIS A 51 -7.03 -6.02 12.92
N PRO A 52 -5.89 -5.30 12.90
CA PRO A 52 -5.49 -4.27 13.86
C PRO A 52 -5.99 -2.85 13.55
N GLN A 53 -6.20 -2.46 12.28
CA GLN A 53 -6.51 -1.04 11.96
C GLN A 53 -7.37 -0.81 10.70
N GLY A 54 -7.69 -1.83 9.92
CA GLY A 54 -8.53 -1.67 8.72
C GLY A 54 -8.01 -0.61 7.75
N ARG A 55 -6.72 -0.63 7.44
CA ARG A 55 -6.14 0.27 6.43
C ARG A 55 -6.32 -0.34 5.04
N TRP A 56 -6.63 0.49 4.04
CA TRP A 56 -6.45 0.06 2.66
C TRP A 56 -4.96 -0.24 2.41
N ARG A 57 -4.68 -1.33 1.69
CA ARG A 57 -3.32 -1.77 1.40
C ARG A 57 -3.20 -2.15 -0.06
N VAL A 58 -2.05 -1.78 -0.62
CA VAL A 58 -1.59 -2.26 -1.92
C VAL A 58 -0.33 -3.08 -1.71
N THR A 59 -0.31 -4.27 -2.28
CA THR A 59 0.81 -5.21 -2.17
C THR A 59 1.32 -5.52 -3.56
N ILE A 60 2.62 -5.35 -3.76
CA ILE A 60 3.32 -5.79 -4.97
C ILE A 60 4.14 -7.02 -4.60
N PHE A 61 4.04 -8.08 -5.39
CA PHE A 61 4.73 -9.33 -5.13
C PHE A 61 5.22 -9.97 -6.44
N ALA A 62 6.27 -10.78 -6.34
CA ALA A 62 6.72 -11.58 -7.46
C ALA A 62 5.74 -12.73 -7.69
N ARG A 63 5.11 -12.78 -8.87
CA ARG A 63 4.21 -13.87 -9.26
C ARG A 63 4.97 -15.05 -9.83
N THR A 64 6.08 -14.81 -10.53
CA THR A 64 6.85 -15.84 -11.23
C THR A 64 8.15 -16.18 -10.49
N ILE A 65 8.65 -17.41 -10.69
CA ILE A 65 9.94 -17.85 -10.13
C ILE A 65 11.09 -16.93 -10.59
N LYS A 66 11.07 -16.51 -11.86
CA LYS A 66 12.05 -15.58 -12.42
C LYS A 66 12.04 -14.23 -11.69
N ALA A 67 10.86 -13.65 -11.46
CA ALA A 67 10.72 -12.40 -10.71
C ALA A 67 11.12 -12.55 -9.25
N ALA A 68 10.82 -13.70 -8.62
CA ALA A 68 11.21 -13.98 -7.24
C ALA A 68 12.73 -14.05 -7.08
N ARG A 69 13.41 -14.79 -7.97
CA ARG A 69 14.89 -14.86 -8.01
C ARG A 69 15.50 -13.48 -8.26
N ARG A 70 14.97 -12.72 -9.23
CA ARG A 70 15.41 -11.35 -9.53
C ARG A 70 15.23 -10.43 -8.33
N ASN A 71 14.08 -10.48 -7.67
CA ASN A 71 13.81 -9.67 -6.49
C ASN A 71 14.79 -9.98 -5.34
N ALA A 72 15.06 -11.27 -5.09
CA ALA A 72 15.95 -11.71 -4.02
C ALA A 72 17.41 -11.33 -4.29
N LYS A 73 17.87 -11.43 -5.54
CA LYS A 73 19.25 -11.10 -5.93
C LYS A 73 19.49 -9.59 -6.02
N ASP A 74 18.56 -8.86 -6.63
CA ASP A 74 18.80 -7.48 -7.05
C ASP A 74 18.07 -6.45 -6.18
N ASN A 75 17.29 -6.88 -5.19
CA ASN A 75 16.42 -6.04 -4.37
C ASN A 75 15.46 -5.19 -5.21
N THR A 76 14.87 -5.80 -6.26
CA THR A 76 14.07 -5.09 -7.28
C THR A 76 12.95 -4.24 -6.68
N LEU A 77 12.15 -4.79 -5.76
CA LEU A 77 11.04 -4.05 -5.15
C LEU A 77 11.51 -2.91 -4.24
N VAL A 78 12.64 -3.09 -3.53
CA VAL A 78 13.22 -2.04 -2.69
C VAL A 78 13.68 -0.87 -3.55
N LYS A 79 14.37 -1.15 -4.66
CA LYS A 79 14.81 -0.14 -5.63
C LYS A 79 13.63 0.55 -6.32
N ALA A 80 12.57 -0.19 -6.62
CA ALA A 80 11.36 0.34 -7.26
C ALA A 80 10.48 1.18 -6.33
N LEU A 81 10.68 1.12 -5.00
CA LEU A 81 9.80 1.78 -4.02
C LEU A 81 9.67 3.29 -4.26
N ASN A 82 10.75 3.95 -4.68
CA ASN A 82 10.75 5.40 -4.94
C ASN A 82 9.81 5.81 -6.09
N ALA A 83 9.47 4.90 -7.02
CA ALA A 83 8.47 5.18 -8.06
C ALA A 83 7.06 5.43 -7.47
N GLY A 84 6.80 4.96 -6.25
CA GLY A 84 5.58 5.22 -5.51
C GLY A 84 5.53 6.59 -4.82
N ARG A 85 6.62 7.37 -4.82
CA ARG A 85 6.61 8.71 -4.22
C ARG A 85 5.65 9.62 -5.02
N GLY A 86 4.91 10.47 -4.30
CA GLY A 86 4.05 11.47 -4.95
C GLY A 86 4.91 12.59 -5.50
N ARG A 87 4.41 13.32 -6.51
CA ARG A 87 4.91 14.67 -6.78
C ARG A 87 4.30 15.63 -5.76
#